data_AF-A0A366B4X4-F1
#
_entry.id   AF-A0A366B4X4-F1
#
_cell.length_a   1.000
_cell.length_b   1.000
_cell.length_c   1.000
_cell.angle_alpha   90.00
_cell.angle_beta   90.00
_cell.angle_gamma   90.00
#
_symmetry.space_group_name_H-M   'P 1'
#
loop_
_entity.id
_entity.type
_entity.pdbx_description
1 polymer ?
#
loop_
_entity_poly.entity_id
_entity_poly.type
_entity_poly.pdbx_seq_one_letter_code
_entity_poly.pdbx_strand_id
1 'polypeptide(L)'
;MEHDVHIYTDGAAKGNPGNGGYGVVMEWVGKPYKKEFYEGFRRTTNNRMELLAVIVGLEKLKNPNTRVLVVSDSKYVVDSVVKKWVLGWEKKGFVDRKNSDLWKRFLIVYRKHKVDFKWIKGHNNHVQNERCDELAVMASMQKQLSVDAFYEKEEAKLL
;
A
#
# COMPACT_ATOMS: atom_id res chain seq x y z
N MET A 1 11.23 -19.32 8.43
CA MET A 1 12.30 -18.32 8.28
C MET A 1 11.84 -17.07 9.01
N GLU A 2 12.73 -16.44 9.77
CA GLU A 2 12.42 -15.24 10.56
C GLU A 2 12.53 -13.98 9.67
N HIS A 3 11.55 -13.08 9.77
CA HIS A 3 11.54 -11.79 9.07
C HIS A 3 12.37 -10.75 9.85
N ASP A 4 12.98 -9.80 9.16
CA ASP A 4 13.72 -8.71 9.81
C ASP A 4 12.79 -7.56 10.18
N VAL A 5 11.78 -7.31 9.34
CA VAL A 5 10.83 -6.21 9.46
C VAL A 5 9.41 -6.69 9.19
N HIS A 6 8.47 -6.24 10.02
CA HIS A 6 7.04 -6.32 9.73
C HIS A 6 6.54 -4.97 9.24
N ILE A 7 5.73 -4.98 8.18
CA ILE A 7 5.06 -3.80 7.65
C ILE A 7 3.57 -4.11 7.63
N TYR A 8 2.80 -3.34 8.39
CA TYR A 8 1.34 -3.36 8.38
C TYR A 8 0.85 -2.19 7.56
N THR A 9 -0.19 -2.41 6.77
CA THR A 9 -0.65 -1.41 5.80
C THR A 9 -2.16 -1.42 5.66
N ASP A 10 -2.73 -0.23 5.54
CA ASP A 10 -4.14 -0.02 5.22
C ASP A 10 -4.29 1.24 4.33
N GLY A 11 -5.40 1.33 3.61
CA GLY A 11 -5.74 2.46 2.75
C GLY A 11 -7.24 2.68 2.68
N ALA A 12 -7.65 3.93 2.87
CA ALA A 12 -9.05 4.32 2.90
C ALA A 12 -9.32 5.50 1.97
N ALA A 13 -10.55 5.57 1.46
CA ALA A 13 -11.08 6.72 0.73
C ALA A 13 -12.53 7.00 1.14
N LYS A 14 -12.80 8.27 1.48
CA LYS A 14 -14.11 8.80 1.80
C LYS A 14 -14.84 9.12 0.50
N GLY A 15 -15.61 8.15 0.03
CA GLY A 15 -16.12 8.11 -1.35
C GLY A 15 -15.11 7.41 -2.25
N ASN A 16 -15.60 6.69 -3.27
CA ASN A 16 -14.74 5.87 -4.13
C ASN A 16 -15.08 6.13 -5.62
N PRO A 17 -14.60 7.24 -6.21
CA PRO A 17 -13.50 8.08 -5.73
C PRO A 17 -13.88 9.18 -4.73
N GLY A 18 -12.87 9.67 -4.00
CA GLY A 18 -12.98 10.73 -3.00
C GLY A 18 -11.66 11.05 -2.31
N ASN A 19 -11.69 11.84 -1.23
CA ASN A 19 -10.50 12.07 -0.41
C ASN A 19 -10.03 10.72 0.16
N GLY A 20 -8.76 10.38 -0.01
CA GLY A 20 -8.21 9.13 0.54
C GLY A 20 -6.92 9.34 1.30
N GLY A 21 -6.46 8.30 1.95
CA GLY A 21 -5.18 8.28 2.64
C GLY A 21 -4.71 6.86 2.83
N TYR A 22 -3.41 6.72 3.04
CA TYR A 22 -2.81 5.45 3.44
C TYR A 22 -2.23 5.53 4.85
N GLY A 23 -2.14 4.38 5.51
CA GLY A 23 -1.46 4.21 6.79
C GLY A 23 -0.48 3.04 6.71
N VAL A 24 0.71 3.24 7.28
CA VAL A 24 1.76 2.22 7.38
C VAL A 24 2.31 2.22 8.79
N VAL A 25 2.38 1.04 9.39
CA VAL A 25 3.14 0.78 10.62
C VAL A 25 4.29 -0.17 10.27
N MET A 26 5.51 0.24 10.60
CA MET A 26 6.73 -0.55 10.36
C MET A 26 7.40 -0.88 11.69
N GLU A 27 7.72 -2.15 11.90
CA GLU A 27 8.31 -2.68 13.13
C GLU A 27 9.56 -3.50 12.83
N TRP A 28 10.63 -3.31 13.60
CA TRP A 28 11.80 -4.19 13.55
C TRP A 28 11.55 -5.40 14.47
N VAL A 29 11.55 -6.60 13.89
CA VAL A 29 11.36 -7.85 14.64
C VAL A 29 12.42 -7.99 15.73
N GLY A 30 11.96 -8.29 16.96
CA GLY A 30 12.82 -8.46 18.13
C GLY A 30 13.38 -7.17 18.73
N LYS A 31 12.95 -5.98 18.27
CA LYS A 31 13.39 -4.69 18.82
C LYS A 31 12.20 -3.77 19.13
N PRO A 32 12.31 -2.87 20.12
CA PRO A 32 11.28 -1.89 20.44
C PRO A 32 11.29 -0.71 19.45
N TYR A 33 11.44 -0.98 18.16
CA TYR A 33 11.53 0.05 17.12
C TYR A 33 10.30 0.01 16.22
N LYS A 34 9.52 1.10 16.24
CA LYS A 34 8.31 1.28 15.44
C LYS A 34 8.35 2.63 14.73
N LYS A 35 7.85 2.67 13.49
CA LYS A 35 7.63 3.88 12.70
C LYS A 35 6.26 3.88 12.06
N GLU A 36 5.68 5.06 11.92
CA GLU A 36 4.38 5.27 11.29
C GLU A 36 4.55 6.21 10.09
N PHE A 37 3.87 5.90 8.98
CA PHE A 37 3.84 6.75 7.78
C PHE A 37 2.42 6.87 7.27
N TYR A 38 2.06 8.05 6.81
CA TYR A 38 0.74 8.34 6.28
C TYR A 38 0.79 9.55 5.36
N GLU A 39 -0.13 9.62 4.40
CA GLU A 39 -0.32 10.76 3.53
C GLU A 39 -1.75 10.75 2.99
N GLY A 40 -2.36 11.94 2.88
CA GLY A 40 -3.71 12.13 2.38
C GLY A 40 -3.71 12.67 0.95
N PHE A 41 -4.70 12.26 0.17
CA PHE A 41 -4.87 12.61 -1.24
C PHE A 41 -6.28 13.16 -1.47
N ARG A 42 -6.38 14.25 -2.23
CA ARG A 42 -7.65 14.96 -2.43
C ARG A 42 -8.68 14.19 -3.26
N ARG A 43 -8.23 13.30 -4.15
CA ARG A 43 -9.10 12.50 -5.01
C ARG A 43 -8.38 11.23 -5.47
N THR A 44 -8.80 10.10 -4.92
CA THR A 44 -8.22 8.78 -5.21
C THR A 44 -9.26 7.68 -4.93
N THR A 45 -8.83 6.41 -4.88
CA THR A 45 -9.69 5.24 -4.60
C THR A 45 -9.10 4.37 -3.50
N ASN A 46 -9.92 3.53 -2.85
CA ASN A 46 -9.45 2.57 -1.84
C ASN A 46 -8.29 1.71 -2.36
N ASN A 47 -8.48 1.03 -3.50
CA ASN A 47 -7.47 0.14 -4.08
C ASN A 47 -6.12 0.84 -4.37
N ARG A 48 -6.15 2.13 -4.68
CA ARG A 48 -4.91 2.91 -4.89
C ARG A 48 -4.20 3.19 -3.58
N MET A 49 -4.93 3.55 -2.54
CA MET A 49 -4.35 3.81 -1.22
C MET A 49 -3.81 2.53 -0.58
N GLU A 50 -4.55 1.42 -0.66
CA GLU A 50 -4.09 0.11 -0.19
C GLU A 50 -2.76 -0.29 -0.85
N LEU A 51 -2.65 -0.14 -2.17
CA LEU A 51 -1.42 -0.46 -2.90
C LEU A 51 -0.29 0.53 -2.59
N LEU A 52 -0.60 1.82 -2.49
CA LEU A 52 0.39 2.86 -2.18
C LEU A 52 0.97 2.68 -0.77
N ALA A 53 0.17 2.25 0.20
CA ALA A 53 0.62 1.92 1.56
C ALA A 53 1.77 0.89 1.53
N VAL A 54 1.59 -0.20 0.78
CA VAL A 54 2.61 -1.24 0.61
C VAL A 54 3.86 -0.70 -0.08
N ILE A 55 3.70 0.07 -1.15
CA ILE A 55 4.81 0.68 -1.88
C ILE A 55 5.65 1.57 -0.95
N VAL A 56 4.99 2.49 -0.24
CA VAL A 56 5.65 3.42 0.67
C VAL A 56 6.36 2.66 1.79
N GLY A 57 5.71 1.65 2.38
CA GLY A 57 6.34 0.80 3.39
C GLY A 57 7.65 0.19 2.90
N LEU A 58 7.67 -0.40 1.71
CA LEU A 58 8.88 -0.98 1.12
C LEU A 58 9.92 0.09 0.77
N GLU A 59 9.52 1.26 0.27
CA GLU A 59 10.44 2.36 -0.05
C GLU A 59 11.17 2.97 1.15
N LYS A 60 10.61 2.84 2.36
CA LYS A 60 11.24 3.32 3.59
C LYS A 60 12.36 2.39 4.09
N LEU A 61 12.49 1.19 3.53
CA LEU A 61 13.58 0.27 3.85
C LEU A 61 14.89 0.78 3.24
N LYS A 62 15.89 1.00 4.10
CA LYS A 62 17.18 1.56 3.68
C LYS A 62 18.15 0.52 3.12
N ASN A 63 18.03 -0.72 3.59
CA ASN A 63 18.96 -1.79 3.24
C ASN A 63 18.34 -2.69 2.16
N PRO A 64 19.07 -3.05 1.10
CA PRO A 64 18.60 -4.03 0.14
C PRO A 64 18.54 -5.42 0.78
N ASN A 65 17.79 -6.34 0.16
CA ASN A 65 17.65 -7.75 0.55
C ASN A 65 17.07 -8.00 1.96
N THR A 66 16.47 -6.99 2.61
CA THR A 66 15.72 -7.16 3.86
C THR A 66 14.62 -8.21 3.71
N ARG A 67 14.46 -9.09 4.70
CA ARG A 67 13.34 -10.02 4.79
C ARG A 67 12.14 -9.32 5.44
N VAL A 68 11.05 -9.21 4.71
CA VAL A 68 9.90 -8.38 5.09
C VAL A 68 8.65 -9.24 5.10
N LEU A 69 7.85 -9.12 6.15
CA LEU A 69 6.46 -9.57 6.13
C LEU A 69 5.56 -8.35 5.96
N VAL A 70 4.85 -8.28 4.83
CA VAL A 70 3.77 -7.31 4.63
C VAL A 70 2.46 -7.92 5.09
N VAL A 71 1.78 -7.26 6.02
CA VAL A 71 0.47 -7.64 6.53
C VAL A 71 -0.54 -6.60 6.08
N SER A 72 -1.58 -7.04 5.37
CA SER A 72 -2.63 -6.17 4.84
C SER A 72 -3.96 -6.92 4.79
N ASP A 73 -5.06 -6.20 4.93
CA ASP A 73 -6.42 -6.71 4.71
C ASP A 73 -6.92 -6.56 3.27
N SER A 74 -6.18 -5.85 2.41
CA SER A 74 -6.46 -5.76 0.99
C SER A 74 -6.22 -7.10 0.29
N LYS A 75 -7.30 -7.85 0.04
CA LYS A 75 -7.25 -9.02 -0.85
C LYS A 75 -6.76 -8.64 -2.23
N TYR A 76 -7.13 -7.45 -2.73
CA TYR A 76 -6.68 -6.96 -4.03
C TYR A 76 -5.16 -6.94 -4.12
N VAL A 77 -4.47 -6.33 -3.14
CA VAL A 77 -3.01 -6.25 -3.15
C VAL A 77 -2.38 -7.63 -2.90
N VAL A 78 -2.81 -8.33 -1.85
CA VAL A 78 -2.21 -9.61 -1.45
C VAL A 78 -2.36 -10.67 -2.55
N ASP A 79 -3.56 -10.87 -3.10
CA ASP A 79 -3.78 -11.87 -4.14
C ASP A 79 -3.01 -11.54 -5.42
N SER A 80 -2.91 -10.26 -5.79
CA SER A 80 -2.18 -9.83 -6.98
C SER A 80 -0.71 -10.24 -6.95
N VAL A 81 -0.11 -10.26 -5.76
CA VAL A 81 1.29 -10.68 -5.56
C VAL A 81 1.39 -12.19 -5.36
N VAL A 82 0.66 -12.75 -4.39
CA VAL A 82 0.77 -14.18 -4.00
C VAL A 82 0.36 -15.10 -5.14
N LYS A 83 -0.70 -14.75 -5.89
CA LYS A 83 -1.15 -15.51 -7.08
C LYS A 83 -0.38 -15.12 -8.35
N LYS A 84 0.66 -14.29 -8.23
CA LYS A 84 1.55 -13.86 -9.32
C LYS A 84 0.85 -13.15 -10.49
N TRP A 85 -0.33 -12.57 -10.27
CA TRP A 85 -1.05 -11.85 -11.32
C TRP A 85 -0.27 -10.63 -11.81
N VAL A 86 0.38 -9.90 -10.89
CA VAL A 86 1.19 -8.73 -11.21
C VAL A 86 2.32 -9.03 -12.19
N LEU A 87 2.95 -10.22 -12.08
CA LEU A 87 3.98 -10.65 -13.03
C LEU A 87 3.39 -10.98 -14.41
N GLY A 88 2.16 -11.50 -14.44
CA GLY A 88 1.41 -11.69 -15.69
C GLY A 88 1.05 -10.36 -16.35
N TRP A 89 0.68 -9.35 -15.57
CA TRP A 89 0.39 -8.00 -16.08
C TRP A 89 1.64 -7.31 -16.61
N GLU A 90 2.78 -7.44 -15.92
CA GLU A 90 4.06 -6.90 -16.39
C GLU A 90 4.47 -7.48 -17.74
N LYS A 91 4.36 -8.80 -17.92
CA LYS A 91 4.65 -9.45 -19.21
C LYS A 91 3.77 -8.91 -20.36
N LYS A 92 2.56 -8.46 -20.04
CA LYS A 92 1.61 -7.85 -20.98
C LYS A 92 1.72 -6.31 -21.02
N GLY A 93 2.76 -5.73 -20.43
CA GLY A 93 2.98 -4.27 -20.42
C GLY A 93 1.95 -3.47 -19.62
N PHE A 94 1.15 -4.13 -18.78
CA PHE A 94 0.00 -3.54 -18.05
C PHE A 94 -1.09 -2.95 -18.96
N VAL A 95 -1.22 -3.43 -20.20
CA VAL A 95 -2.28 -3.00 -21.12
C VAL A 95 -3.65 -3.19 -20.47
N ASP A 96 -4.48 -2.14 -20.51
CA ASP A 96 -5.83 -2.04 -19.93
C ASP A 96 -5.93 -2.41 -18.44
N ARG A 97 -4.83 -2.28 -17.68
CA ARG A 97 -4.84 -2.52 -16.24
C ARG A 97 -4.98 -1.21 -15.46
N LYS A 98 -6.01 -1.18 -14.61
CA LYS A 98 -6.17 -0.14 -13.59
C LYS A 98 -4.94 -0.11 -12.67
N ASN A 99 -4.57 1.09 -12.21
CA ASN A 99 -3.47 1.33 -11.27
C ASN A 99 -2.11 0.82 -11.79
N SER A 100 -1.91 0.81 -13.11
CA SER A 100 -0.67 0.34 -13.73
C SER A 100 0.55 1.15 -13.31
N ASP A 101 0.39 2.44 -13.02
CA ASP A 101 1.42 3.32 -12.47
C ASP A 101 1.95 2.83 -11.12
N LEU A 102 1.04 2.52 -10.20
CA LEU A 102 1.38 2.02 -8.87
C LEU A 102 1.95 0.61 -8.93
N TRP A 103 1.41 -0.28 -9.77
CA TRP A 103 1.97 -1.62 -9.93
C TRP A 103 3.38 -1.62 -10.52
N LYS A 104 3.66 -0.72 -11.47
CA LYS A 104 5.02 -0.52 -11.99
C LYS A 104 5.96 -0.04 -10.89
N ARG A 105 5.56 0.96 -10.10
CA ARG A 105 6.34 1.46 -8.95
C ARG A 105 6.56 0.35 -7.90
N PHE A 106 5.53 -0.43 -7.59
CA PHE A 106 5.59 -1.58 -6.70
C PHE A 106 6.64 -2.59 -7.14
N LEU A 107 6.65 -3.01 -8.41
CA LEU A 107 7.62 -4.01 -8.87
C LEU A 107 9.08 -3.54 -8.76
N ILE A 108 9.35 -2.24 -8.88
CA ILE A 108 10.70 -1.68 -8.70
C ILE A 108 11.18 -1.88 -7.25
N VAL A 109 10.31 -1.63 -6.27
CA VAL A 109 10.69 -1.67 -4.84
C VAL A 109 10.58 -3.07 -4.26
N TYR A 110 9.56 -3.84 -4.68
CA TYR A 110 9.36 -5.23 -4.31
C TYR A 110 10.59 -6.09 -4.62
N ARG A 111 11.21 -5.89 -5.79
CA ARG A 111 12.41 -6.64 -6.22
C ARG A 111 13.67 -6.35 -5.42
N LYS A 112 13.70 -5.27 -4.62
CA LYS A 112 14.87 -4.93 -3.79
C LYS A 112 14.93 -5.75 -2.50
N HIS A 113 13.86 -6.45 -2.13
CA HIS A 113 13.69 -7.10 -0.84
C HIS A 113 13.16 -8.54 -0.98
N LYS A 114 13.22 -9.30 0.11
CA LYS A 114 12.63 -10.65 0.21
C LYS A 114 11.28 -10.50 0.93
N VAL A 115 10.22 -10.31 0.15
CA VAL A 115 8.91 -9.89 0.68
C VAL A 115 7.91 -11.05 0.67
N ASP A 116 7.42 -11.40 1.85
CA ASP A 116 6.27 -12.27 2.05
C ASP A 116 5.03 -11.43 2.36
N PHE A 117 3.86 -11.97 2.02
CA PHE A 117 2.57 -11.34 2.29
C PHE A 117 1.72 -12.21 3.20
N LYS A 118 1.03 -11.57 4.15
CA LYS A 118 0.01 -12.18 4.98
C LYS A 118 -1.28 -11.37 4.86
N TRP A 119 -2.31 -12.00 4.30
CA TRP A 119 -3.65 -11.45 4.35
C TRP A 119 -4.24 -11.63 5.75
N ILE A 120 -4.89 -10.59 6.27
CA ILE A 120 -5.73 -10.67 7.46
C ILE A 120 -7.14 -10.18 7.14
N LYS A 121 -8.12 -10.57 7.94
CA LYS A 121 -9.44 -9.96 7.85
C LYS A 121 -9.38 -8.57 8.46
N GLY A 122 -9.90 -7.56 7.74
CA GLY A 122 -10.06 -6.20 8.26
C GLY A 122 -10.97 -6.16 9.50
N HIS A 123 -10.75 -5.18 10.37
CA HIS A 123 -11.48 -4.97 11.64
C HIS A 123 -11.60 -6.24 12.51
N ASN A 124 -10.47 -6.95 12.68
CA ASN A 124 -10.42 -8.21 13.44
C ASN A 124 -9.51 -8.10 14.69
N ASN A 125 -9.50 -6.95 15.37
CA ASN A 125 -8.69 -6.68 16.58
C ASN A 125 -7.17 -6.84 16.35
N HIS A 126 -6.70 -6.67 15.12
CA HIS A 126 -5.27 -6.64 14.83
C HIS A 126 -4.76 -5.23 15.06
N VAL A 127 -4.22 -4.97 16.26
CA VAL A 127 -3.80 -3.65 16.75
C VAL A 127 -3.01 -2.83 15.71
N GLN A 128 -2.02 -3.42 15.04
CA GLN A 128 -1.23 -2.69 14.05
C GLN A 128 -2.02 -2.33 12.77
N ASN A 129 -2.97 -3.16 12.34
CA ASN A 129 -3.80 -2.87 11.17
C ASN A 129 -4.85 -1.81 11.51
N GLU A 130 -5.47 -1.89 12.68
CA GLU A 130 -6.39 -0.86 13.18
C GLU A 130 -5.67 0.49 13.29
N ARG A 131 -4.42 0.47 13.75
CA ARG A 131 -3.59 1.68 13.72
C ARG A 131 -3.34 2.19 12.29
N CYS A 132 -3.20 1.31 11.30
CA CYS A 132 -3.07 1.74 9.91
C CYS A 132 -4.37 2.36 9.38
N ASP A 133 -5.54 1.79 9.71
CA ASP A 133 -6.86 2.36 9.39
C ASP A 133 -7.01 3.76 9.97
N GLU A 134 -6.72 3.93 11.27
CA GLU A 134 -6.73 5.23 11.94
C GLU A 134 -5.84 6.26 11.21
N LEU A 135 -4.63 5.86 10.83
CA LEU A 135 -3.69 6.71 10.11
C LEU A 135 -4.22 7.09 8.72
N ALA A 136 -4.79 6.13 7.98
CA ALA A 136 -5.37 6.34 6.66
C ALA A 136 -6.56 7.30 6.72
N VAL A 137 -7.48 7.08 7.64
CA VAL A 137 -8.66 7.93 7.86
C VAL A 137 -8.24 9.34 8.28
N MET A 138 -7.34 9.46 9.26
CA MET A 138 -6.82 10.76 9.70
C MET A 138 -6.16 11.53 8.54
N ALA A 139 -5.33 10.85 7.75
CA ALA A 139 -4.64 11.46 6.61
C ALA A 139 -5.64 11.98 5.55
N SER A 140 -6.71 11.23 5.26
CA SER A 140 -7.75 11.64 4.31
C SER A 140 -8.52 12.91 4.72
N MET A 141 -8.47 13.27 6.01
CA MET A 141 -9.15 14.43 6.59
C MET A 141 -8.24 15.64 6.81
N GLN A 142 -6.96 15.57 6.43
CA GLN A 142 -6.04 16.70 6.56
C GLN A 142 -6.48 17.89 5.72
N LYS A 143 -6.15 19.11 6.19
CA LYS A 143 -6.50 20.35 5.50
C LYS A 143 -5.81 20.49 4.14
N GLN A 144 -4.56 20.02 4.06
CA GLN A 144 -3.78 19.98 2.83
C GLN A 144 -3.66 18.52 2.41
N LEU A 145 -4.15 18.22 1.21
CA LEU A 145 -4.12 16.89 0.65
C LEU A 145 -3.31 16.90 -0.64
N SER A 146 -2.48 15.88 -0.81
CA SER A 146 -1.68 15.67 -2.00
C SER A 146 -2.54 15.34 -3.22
N VAL A 147 -1.95 15.46 -4.40
CA VAL A 147 -2.62 15.19 -5.67
C VAL A 147 -2.24 13.80 -6.16
N ASP A 148 -3.22 12.95 -6.42
CA ASP A 148 -3.01 11.68 -7.10
C ASP A 148 -2.98 11.94 -8.62
N ALA A 149 -1.86 12.49 -9.09
CA ALA A 149 -1.77 13.07 -10.42
C ALA A 149 -2.05 12.06 -11.55
N PHE A 150 -1.69 10.79 -11.36
CA PHE A 150 -2.01 9.76 -12.34
C PHE A 150 -3.51 9.46 -12.36
N TYR A 151 -4.13 9.28 -11.18
CA TYR A 151 -5.56 9.00 -11.10
C TYR A 151 -6.41 10.13 -11.67
N GLU A 152 -6.17 11.36 -11.23
CA GLU A 152 -6.94 12.52 -11.68
C GLU A 152 -6.80 12.76 -13.19
N LYS A 153 -5.61 12.49 -13.76
CA LYS A 153 -5.39 12.58 -15.22
C LYS A 153 -6.15 11.50 -16.00
N GLU A 154 -6.16 10.26 -15.51
CA GLU A 154 -6.87 9.17 -16.18
C GLU A 154 -8.39 9.35 -16.08
N GLU A 155 -8.90 9.83 -14.94
CA GLU A 155 -10.32 10.13 -14.77
C GLU A 155 -10.77 11.26 -15.71
N ALA A 156 -9.97 12.32 -15.86
CA ALA A 156 -10.28 13.42 -16.76
C ALA A 156 -10.37 13.04 -18.25
N LYS A 157 -9.82 11.88 -18.66
CA LYS A 157 -9.96 11.36 -20.03
C LYS A 157 -11.28 10.60 -20.27
N LEU A 158 -11.97 10.22 -19.20
CA LEU A 158 -13.23 9.47 -19.25
C LEU A 158 -14.45 10.39 -19.22
N LEU A 159 -14.24 11.69 -19.01
CA LEU A 159 -15.23 12.77 -19.04
C LEU A 159 -15.16 13.49 -20.39
#